data_AF-A0A4V6EUH6-F1
#
_entry.id   AF-A0A4V6EUH6-F1
#
_cell.length_a   1.000
_cell.length_b   1.000
_cell.length_c   1.000
_cell.angle_alpha   90.00
_cell.angle_beta   90.00
_cell.angle_gamma   90.00
#
_symmetry.space_group_name_H-M   'P 1'
#
loop_
_entity.id
_entity.type
_entity.pdbx_description
1 polymer ?
#
loop_
_entity_poly.entity_id
_entity_poly.type
_entity_poly.pdbx_seq_one_letter_code
_entity_poly.pdbx_strand_id
1 'polypeptide(L)'
;MQIISASRRTTVPIIAFCLLSISAAPIPVRYGSLTSDRPETADWWQIYEQTHFPRQPPAAPVVYARPTRELVQALEPFRERLVQLEYLKRRVLANSEASRYLTPMQRSTLTQPFHKWDHQALTDTVDRFNIFQRLNEEKAFVAQVESVLYGVAKHLPDVSLR
;
A
#
# COMPACT_ATOMS: atom_id res chain seq x y z
N MET A 1 77.88 48.79 40.12
CA MET A 1 77.98 48.22 41.47
C MET A 1 77.08 46.98 41.51
N GLN A 2 77.71 45.80 41.60
CA GLN A 2 77.29 44.55 42.28
C GLN A 2 75.81 44.43 42.77
N ILE A 3 75.08 43.31 42.72
CA ILE A 3 75.38 41.87 42.67
C ILE A 3 74.10 41.08 42.33
N ILE A 4 74.33 39.93 41.68
CA ILE A 4 73.56 38.69 41.53
C ILE A 4 72.61 38.34 42.70
N SER A 5 71.42 37.78 42.41
CA SER A 5 70.84 36.57 43.04
C SER A 5 69.35 36.45 42.66
N ALA A 6 68.73 35.29 42.51
CA ALA A 6 69.18 33.90 42.42
C ALA A 6 68.03 33.11 41.79
N SER A 7 68.38 32.13 40.96
CA SER A 7 67.49 31.10 40.43
C SER A 7 66.91 30.22 41.55
N ARG A 8 65.62 29.84 41.47
CA ARG A 8 65.17 28.42 41.59
C ARG A 8 63.64 28.28 41.64
N ARG A 9 63.16 27.46 40.69
CA ARG A 9 62.28 26.28 40.85
C ARG A 9 60.83 26.45 41.32
N THR A 10 59.95 26.20 40.35
CA THR A 10 58.97 25.10 40.32
C THR A 10 57.83 25.12 41.33
N THR A 11 56.60 25.35 40.85
CA THR A 11 55.44 24.52 41.24
C THR A 11 54.38 24.50 40.14
N VAL A 12 54.01 23.29 39.75
CA VAL A 12 52.91 22.92 38.86
C VAL A 12 51.58 23.11 39.63
N PRO A 13 50.46 23.35 38.92
CA PRO A 13 49.28 22.55 39.26
C PRO A 13 48.72 21.82 38.04
N ILE A 14 48.48 20.54 38.30
CA ILE A 14 47.84 19.55 37.45
C ILE A 14 46.40 19.98 37.19
N ILE A 15 45.98 20.00 35.93
CA ILE A 15 44.57 19.83 35.58
C ILE A 15 44.51 18.72 34.54
N ALA A 16 44.05 17.57 35.02
CA ALA A 16 43.62 16.45 34.22
C ALA A 16 42.42 16.84 33.36
N PHE A 17 42.39 16.44 32.09
CA PHE A 17 41.13 16.20 31.39
C PHE A 17 41.31 15.15 30.28
N CYS A 18 40.78 13.97 30.59
CA CYS A 18 40.18 12.94 29.74
C CYS A 18 40.73 12.68 28.32
N LEU A 19 41.37 11.51 28.20
CA LEU A 19 41.56 10.75 26.97
C LEU A 19 40.22 10.54 26.26
N LEU A 20 40.07 11.08 25.04
CA LEU A 20 39.09 10.58 24.08
C LEU A 20 39.83 9.69 23.08
N SER A 21 39.64 8.40 23.28
CA SER A 21 40.10 7.29 22.47
C SER A 21 39.83 7.52 20.98
N ILE A 22 40.89 7.44 20.18
CA ILE A 22 40.80 7.29 18.73
C ILE A 22 40.31 5.87 18.47
N SER A 23 39.00 5.69 18.39
CA SER A 23 38.40 4.48 17.83
C SER A 23 38.15 4.74 16.35
N ALA A 24 39.11 4.33 15.53
CA ALA A 24 38.89 4.14 14.11
C ALA A 24 37.93 2.95 13.93
N ALA A 25 36.63 3.20 14.03
CA ALA A 25 35.64 2.24 13.60
C ALA A 25 35.79 2.05 12.08
N PRO A 26 35.81 0.80 11.57
CA PRO A 26 35.84 0.57 10.13
C PRO A 26 34.58 1.20 9.54
N ILE A 27 34.76 2.16 8.64
CA ILE A 27 33.68 2.75 7.87
C ILE A 27 33.01 1.60 7.12
N PRO A 28 31.73 1.27 7.38
CA PRO A 28 31.04 0.32 6.53
C PRO A 28 30.99 0.94 5.14
N VAL A 29 31.77 0.37 4.23
CA VAL A 29 31.63 0.63 2.80
C VAL A 29 30.19 0.23 2.48
N ARG A 30 29.31 1.22 2.33
CA ARG A 30 28.02 1.03 1.68
C ARG A 30 28.32 0.60 0.26
N TYR A 31 28.43 -0.71 0.06
CA TYR A 31 28.10 -1.28 -1.24
C TYR A 31 26.64 -0.89 -1.46
N GLY A 32 26.42 0.16 -2.25
CA GLY A 32 25.10 0.51 -2.71
C GLY A 32 24.52 -0.74 -3.36
N SER A 33 23.44 -1.27 -2.79
CA SER A 33 22.67 -2.29 -3.48
C SER A 33 22.16 -1.62 -4.76
N LEU A 34 22.67 -2.06 -5.89
CA LEU A 34 22.25 -1.66 -7.25
C LEU A 34 20.82 -2.16 -7.59
N THR A 35 19.92 -2.21 -6.61
CA THR A 35 18.54 -2.70 -6.76
C THR A 35 17.54 -1.88 -5.92
N SER A 36 17.69 -0.55 -5.88
CA SER A 36 16.75 0.34 -5.16
C SER A 36 15.72 1.02 -6.07
N ASP A 37 15.88 0.94 -7.40
CA ASP A 37 15.13 1.81 -8.32
C ASP A 37 14.00 1.11 -9.09
N ARG A 38 13.73 -0.18 -8.82
CA ARG A 38 12.59 -0.87 -9.43
C ARG A 38 11.44 -0.98 -8.42
N PRO A 39 10.23 -0.49 -8.77
CA PRO A 39 9.08 -0.64 -7.90
C PRO A 39 8.79 -2.13 -7.64
N GLU A 40 8.42 -2.48 -6.39
CA GLU A 40 8.11 -3.87 -6.00
C GLU A 40 6.91 -4.44 -6.76
N THR A 41 6.07 -3.56 -7.28
CA THR A 41 4.83 -3.85 -8.01
C THR A 41 4.72 -2.96 -9.23
N ALA A 42 3.89 -3.35 -10.19
CA ALA A 42 3.54 -2.52 -11.34
C ALA A 42 2.97 -1.14 -10.94
N ASP A 43 3.26 -0.11 -11.71
CA ASP A 43 2.80 1.27 -11.51
C ASP A 43 1.28 1.36 -11.42
N TRP A 44 0.56 0.60 -12.25
CA TRP A 44 -0.91 0.59 -12.23
C TRP A 44 -1.49 0.10 -10.91
N TRP A 45 -0.78 -0.78 -10.20
CA TRP A 45 -1.20 -1.25 -8.89
C TRP A 45 -0.94 -0.18 -7.82
N GLN A 46 0.21 0.48 -7.88
CA GLN A 46 0.52 1.58 -6.95
C GLN A 46 -0.48 2.74 -7.09
N ILE A 47 -0.84 3.09 -8.32
CA ILE A 47 -1.88 4.09 -8.59
C ILE A 47 -3.21 3.64 -7.99
N TYR A 48 -3.59 2.37 -8.17
CA TYR A 48 -4.81 1.81 -7.59
C TYR A 48 -4.83 1.91 -6.06
N GLU A 49 -3.74 1.53 -5.40
CA GLU A 49 -3.60 1.58 -3.94
C GLU A 49 -3.74 3.01 -3.40
N GLN A 50 -3.17 4.00 -4.10
CA GLN A 50 -3.23 5.38 -3.66
C GLN A 50 -4.61 6.02 -3.89
N THR A 51 -5.29 5.65 -4.98
CA THR A 51 -6.46 6.40 -5.46
C THR A 51 -7.80 5.72 -5.21
N HIS A 52 -7.85 4.38 -5.20
CA HIS A 52 -9.10 3.61 -5.15
C HIS A 52 -9.20 2.69 -3.94
N PHE A 53 -8.09 2.12 -3.46
CA PHE A 53 -8.09 1.25 -2.27
C PHE A 53 -8.72 1.91 -1.02
N PRO A 54 -8.54 3.22 -0.74
CA PRO A 54 -9.17 3.85 0.42
C PRO A 54 -10.71 3.95 0.34
N ARG A 55 -11.30 3.73 -0.84
CA ARG A 55 -12.75 3.85 -1.07
C ARG A 55 -13.45 2.58 -0.60
N GLN A 56 -13.64 2.50 0.72
CA GLN A 56 -14.28 1.39 1.38
C GLN A 56 -15.82 1.52 1.33
N PRO A 57 -16.55 0.41 1.41
CA PRO A 57 -18.01 0.45 1.52
C PRO A 57 -18.45 1.09 2.84
N PRO A 58 -19.68 1.64 2.90
CA PRO A 58 -20.20 2.28 4.10
C PRO A 58 -20.27 1.31 5.29
N ALA A 59 -20.03 1.84 6.48
CA ALA A 59 -20.16 1.09 7.72
C ALA A 59 -21.61 0.68 8.00
N ALA A 60 -21.80 -0.36 8.82
CA ALA A 60 -23.12 -0.91 9.14
C ALA A 60 -24.15 0.17 9.58
N PRO A 61 -23.82 1.13 10.47
CA PRO A 61 -24.76 2.17 10.87
C PRO A 61 -25.30 3.00 9.70
N VAL A 62 -24.46 3.26 8.70
CA VAL A 62 -24.85 3.99 7.49
C VAL A 62 -25.82 3.17 6.63
N VAL A 63 -25.56 1.87 6.49
CA VAL A 63 -26.43 0.95 5.73
C VAL A 63 -27.82 0.83 6.36
N TYR A 64 -27.88 0.70 7.69
CA TYR A 64 -29.15 0.51 8.40
C TYR A 64 -29.97 1.80 8.56
N ALA A 65 -29.31 2.94 8.77
CA ALA A 65 -30.01 4.18 9.12
C ALA A 65 -30.41 5.03 7.91
N ARG A 66 -29.69 4.95 6.77
CA ARG A 66 -29.93 5.86 5.65
C ARG A 66 -31.09 5.42 4.75
N PRO A 67 -31.89 6.36 4.21
CA PRO A 67 -32.83 6.06 3.14
C PRO A 67 -32.07 5.63 1.88
N THR A 68 -32.75 4.89 0.99
CA THR A 68 -32.08 4.24 -0.16
C THR A 68 -31.35 5.23 -1.07
N ARG A 69 -31.89 6.42 -1.33
CA ARG A 69 -31.22 7.44 -2.14
C ARG A 69 -29.90 7.92 -1.53
N GLU A 70 -29.87 8.16 -0.22
CA GLU A 70 -28.65 8.55 0.48
C GLU A 70 -27.65 7.40 0.60
N LEU A 71 -28.14 6.16 0.68
CA LEU A 71 -27.29 4.98 0.65
C LEU A 71 -26.62 4.78 -0.71
N VAL A 72 -27.33 5.03 -1.83
CA VAL A 72 -26.72 5.04 -3.18
C VAL A 72 -25.56 6.04 -3.21
N GLN A 73 -25.77 7.26 -2.72
CA GLN A 73 -24.72 8.27 -2.67
C GLN A 73 -23.54 7.86 -1.77
N ALA A 74 -23.83 7.25 -0.62
CA ALA A 74 -22.79 6.77 0.30
C ALA A 74 -21.95 5.62 -0.30
N LEU A 75 -22.53 4.85 -1.23
CA LEU A 75 -21.85 3.77 -1.94
C LEU A 75 -21.02 4.27 -3.13
N GLU A 76 -21.16 5.52 -3.57
CA GLU A 76 -20.49 6.02 -4.78
C GLU A 76 -18.97 5.79 -4.79
N PRO A 77 -18.22 6.13 -3.72
CA PRO A 77 -16.77 5.89 -3.72
C PRO A 77 -16.43 4.41 -3.88
N PHE A 78 -17.21 3.53 -3.24
CA PHE A 78 -17.00 2.09 -3.35
C PHE A 78 -17.32 1.59 -4.77
N ARG A 79 -18.39 2.10 -5.39
CA ARG A 79 -18.71 1.80 -6.80
C ARG A 79 -17.57 2.18 -7.73
N GLU A 80 -16.96 3.34 -7.55
CA GLU A 80 -15.81 3.78 -8.34
C GLU A 80 -14.61 2.83 -8.18
N ARG A 81 -14.36 2.32 -6.96
CA ARG A 81 -13.35 1.28 -6.73
C ARG A 81 -13.67 -0.01 -7.50
N LEU A 82 -14.92 -0.46 -7.47
CA LEU A 82 -15.35 -1.65 -8.21
C LEU A 82 -15.17 -1.47 -9.73
N VAL A 83 -15.49 -0.29 -10.26
CA VAL A 83 -15.28 0.05 -11.68
C VAL A 83 -13.79 -0.04 -12.05
N GLN A 84 -12.91 0.49 -11.19
CA GLN A 84 -11.47 0.41 -11.44
C GLN A 84 -10.96 -1.03 -11.35
N LEU A 85 -11.40 -1.81 -10.37
CA LEU A 85 -11.05 -3.23 -10.28
C LEU A 85 -11.54 -4.02 -11.50
N GLU A 86 -12.73 -3.72 -12.01
CA GLU A 86 -13.28 -4.34 -13.22
C GLU A 86 -12.44 -4.00 -14.46
N TYR A 87 -11.93 -2.77 -14.55
CA TYR A 87 -10.97 -2.40 -15.58
C TYR A 87 -9.66 -3.19 -15.47
N LEU A 88 -9.10 -3.31 -14.27
CA LEU A 88 -7.85 -4.05 -14.03
C LEU A 88 -8.01 -5.56 -14.30
N LYS A 89 -9.11 -6.17 -13.85
CA LYS A 89 -9.50 -7.56 -14.18
C LYS A 89 -9.47 -7.79 -15.69
N ARG A 90 -10.15 -6.93 -16.45
CA ARG A 90 -10.21 -7.02 -17.92
C ARG A 90 -8.83 -6.87 -18.56
N ARG A 91 -8.00 -5.93 -18.09
CA ARG A 91 -6.62 -5.76 -18.58
C ARG A 91 -5.76 -7.00 -18.37
N VAL A 92 -5.80 -7.58 -17.17
CA VAL A 92 -5.04 -8.79 -16.83
C VAL A 92 -5.52 -9.98 -17.67
N LEU A 93 -6.83 -10.16 -17.81
CA LEU A 93 -7.40 -11.26 -18.59
C LEU A 93 -7.14 -11.14 -20.10
N ALA A 94 -7.09 -9.92 -20.63
CA ALA A 94 -6.80 -9.65 -22.04
C ALA A 94 -5.31 -9.81 -22.38
N ASN A 95 -4.42 -9.65 -21.41
CA ASN A 95 -2.99 -9.85 -21.60
C ASN A 95 -2.68 -11.36 -21.67
N SER A 96 -2.20 -11.82 -22.83
CA SER A 96 -1.94 -13.25 -23.06
C SER A 96 -0.87 -13.84 -22.16
N GLU A 97 0.13 -13.05 -21.77
CA GLU A 97 1.19 -13.48 -20.87
C GLU A 97 0.64 -13.64 -19.46
N ALA A 98 0.04 -12.60 -18.89
CA ALA A 98 -0.57 -12.64 -17.57
C ALA A 98 -1.61 -13.75 -17.46
N SER A 99 -2.48 -13.88 -18.47
CA SER A 99 -3.52 -14.90 -18.50
C SER A 99 -2.96 -16.33 -18.45
N ARG A 100 -1.81 -16.61 -19.07
CA ARG A 100 -1.16 -17.94 -19.02
C ARG A 100 -0.64 -18.31 -17.64
N TYR A 101 -0.25 -17.32 -16.82
CA TYR A 101 0.28 -17.55 -15.48
C TYR A 101 -0.82 -17.59 -14.40
N LEU A 102 -2.07 -17.25 -14.74
CA LEU A 102 -3.18 -17.40 -13.80
C LEU A 102 -3.54 -18.87 -13.62
N THR A 103 -3.63 -19.29 -12.36
CA THR A 103 -4.29 -20.56 -12.01
C THR A 103 -5.77 -20.54 -12.41
N PRO A 104 -6.42 -21.71 -12.57
CA PRO A 104 -7.85 -21.79 -12.86
C PRO A 104 -8.71 -21.02 -11.85
N MET A 105 -8.37 -21.10 -10.55
CA MET A 105 -9.07 -20.38 -9.49
C MET A 105 -8.93 -18.87 -9.64
N GLN A 106 -7.70 -18.36 -9.81
CA GLN A 106 -7.45 -16.93 -10.01
C GLN A 106 -8.17 -16.39 -11.25
N ARG A 107 -8.16 -17.15 -12.34
CA ARG A 107 -8.91 -16.81 -13.55
C ARG A 107 -10.41 -16.71 -13.26
N SER A 108 -10.97 -17.71 -12.55
CA SER A 108 -12.37 -17.70 -12.14
C SER A 108 -12.71 -16.46 -11.30
N THR A 109 -11.87 -16.12 -10.32
CA THR A 109 -12.01 -14.91 -9.49
C THR A 109 -12.04 -13.64 -10.34
N LEU A 110 -11.14 -13.50 -11.32
CA LEU A 110 -11.08 -12.31 -12.18
C LEU A 110 -12.22 -12.26 -13.22
N THR A 111 -12.85 -13.39 -13.55
CA THR A 111 -14.00 -13.41 -14.47
C THR A 111 -15.34 -13.18 -13.79
N GLN A 112 -15.44 -13.46 -12.49
CA GLN A 112 -16.69 -13.28 -11.74
C GLN A 112 -17.04 -11.78 -11.65
N PRO A 113 -18.27 -11.37 -12.00
CA PRO A 113 -18.66 -9.95 -11.94
C PRO A 113 -18.86 -9.48 -10.50
N PHE A 114 -18.60 -8.20 -10.27
CA PHE A 114 -19.01 -7.50 -9.05
C PHE A 114 -20.53 -7.28 -9.02
N HIS A 115 -21.08 -7.09 -7.83
CA HIS A 115 -22.46 -6.69 -7.67
C HIS A 115 -22.69 -5.24 -8.13
N LYS A 116 -23.86 -5.01 -8.72
CA LYS A 116 -24.36 -3.65 -8.96
C LYS A 116 -24.88 -3.07 -7.65
N TRP A 117 -24.49 -1.84 -7.37
CA TRP A 117 -24.88 -1.07 -6.18
C TRP A 117 -25.59 0.24 -6.57
N ASP A 118 -26.45 0.17 -7.57
CA ASP A 118 -27.27 1.30 -8.03
C ASP A 118 -28.63 1.34 -7.33
N HIS A 119 -29.42 2.38 -7.64
CA HIS A 119 -30.74 2.57 -7.03
C HIS A 119 -31.66 1.36 -7.24
N GLN A 120 -31.62 0.73 -8.42
CA GLN A 120 -32.46 -0.42 -8.72
C GLN A 120 -32.05 -1.62 -7.85
N ALA A 121 -30.76 -1.97 -7.83
CA ALA A 121 -30.25 -3.09 -7.04
C ALA A 121 -30.56 -2.96 -5.53
N LEU A 122 -30.53 -1.74 -4.99
CA LEU A 122 -30.89 -1.47 -3.60
C LEU A 122 -32.39 -1.46 -3.34
N THR A 123 -33.22 -1.13 -4.34
CA THR A 123 -34.68 -1.12 -4.20
C THR A 123 -35.24 -2.55 -4.33
N ASP A 124 -34.65 -3.36 -5.20
CA ASP A 124 -34.99 -4.78 -5.38
C ASP A 124 -34.67 -5.60 -4.12
N THR A 125 -33.73 -5.11 -3.29
CA THR A 125 -33.39 -5.74 -2.01
C THR A 125 -34.23 -5.12 -0.89
N VAL A 126 -35.29 -5.83 -0.47
CA VAL A 126 -36.30 -5.32 0.49
C VAL A 126 -35.72 -5.06 1.89
N ASP A 127 -34.68 -5.79 2.30
CA ASP A 127 -34.17 -5.78 3.67
C ASP A 127 -32.75 -5.19 3.79
N ARG A 128 -32.56 -4.26 4.74
CA ARG A 128 -31.27 -3.65 5.08
C ARG A 128 -30.26 -4.68 5.58
N PHE A 129 -30.70 -5.72 6.27
CA PHE A 129 -29.81 -6.80 6.70
C PHE A 129 -29.23 -7.54 5.48
N ASN A 130 -30.05 -7.87 4.49
CA ASN A 130 -29.59 -8.50 3.25
C ASN A 130 -28.63 -7.60 2.45
N ILE A 131 -28.90 -6.29 2.39
CA ILE A 131 -27.98 -5.32 1.78
C ILE A 131 -26.62 -5.37 2.49
N PHE A 132 -26.61 -5.36 3.83
CA PHE A 132 -25.38 -5.41 4.62
C PHE A 132 -24.63 -6.74 4.45
N GLN A 133 -25.32 -7.88 4.46
CA GLN A 133 -24.71 -9.19 4.21
C GLN A 133 -24.04 -9.24 2.84
N ARG A 134 -24.78 -8.86 1.78
CA ARG A 134 -24.26 -8.80 0.41
C ARG A 134 -23.07 -7.87 0.28
N LEU A 135 -23.05 -6.76 1.03
CA LEU A 135 -21.91 -5.83 1.05
C LEU A 135 -20.68 -6.46 1.70
N ASN A 136 -20.86 -7.29 2.73
CA ASN A 136 -19.75 -8.02 3.35
C ASN A 136 -19.20 -9.14 2.45
N GLU A 137 -20.08 -9.85 1.74
CA GLU A 137 -19.69 -10.81 0.71
C GLU A 137 -18.87 -10.12 -0.39
N GLU A 138 -19.35 -8.97 -0.87
CA GLU A 138 -18.65 -8.17 -1.88
C GLU A 138 -17.28 -7.69 -1.38
N LYS A 139 -17.14 -7.30 -0.11
CA LYS A 139 -15.84 -6.94 0.48
C LYS A 139 -14.87 -8.12 0.46
N ALA A 140 -15.33 -9.30 0.84
CA ALA A 140 -14.50 -10.50 0.82
C ALA A 140 -14.07 -10.83 -0.62
N PHE A 141 -14.98 -10.68 -1.58
CA PHE A 141 -14.67 -10.89 -3.00
C PHE A 141 -13.69 -9.84 -3.55
N VAL A 142 -13.86 -8.56 -3.21
CA VAL A 142 -12.91 -7.49 -3.54
C VAL A 142 -11.51 -7.82 -3.03
N ALA A 143 -11.37 -8.28 -1.78
CA ALA A 143 -10.08 -8.66 -1.22
C ALA A 143 -9.45 -9.84 -1.99
N GLN A 144 -10.24 -10.81 -2.44
CA GLN A 144 -9.76 -11.90 -3.29
C GLN A 144 -9.25 -11.37 -4.64
N VAL A 145 -10.03 -10.53 -5.32
CA VAL A 145 -9.62 -9.91 -6.59
C VAL A 145 -8.32 -9.11 -6.40
N GLU A 146 -8.25 -8.29 -5.36
CA GLU A 146 -7.06 -7.49 -5.03
C GLU A 146 -5.84 -8.36 -4.78
N SER A 147 -5.98 -9.48 -4.06
CA SER A 147 -4.90 -10.42 -3.83
C SER A 147 -4.36 -11.01 -5.15
N VAL A 148 -5.25 -11.38 -6.07
CA VAL A 148 -4.86 -11.89 -7.39
C VAL A 148 -4.17 -10.81 -8.22
N LEU A 149 -4.75 -9.60 -8.28
CA LEU A 149 -4.18 -8.48 -9.04
C LEU A 149 -2.82 -8.04 -8.49
N TYR A 150 -2.66 -7.97 -7.17
CA TYR A 150 -1.37 -7.72 -6.52
C TYR A 150 -0.34 -8.80 -6.90
N GLY A 151 -0.74 -10.07 -6.87
CA GLY A 151 0.11 -11.19 -7.29
C GLY A 151 0.60 -11.01 -8.73
N VAL A 152 -0.29 -10.62 -9.65
CA VAL A 152 0.09 -10.30 -11.03
C VAL A 152 1.02 -9.10 -11.08
N ALA A 153 0.70 -8.00 -10.38
CA ALA A 153 1.50 -6.78 -10.36
C ALA A 153 2.94 -7.01 -9.86
N LYS A 154 3.14 -7.97 -8.96
CA LYS A 154 4.45 -8.32 -8.39
C LYS A 154 5.29 -9.20 -9.32
N HIS A 155 4.67 -10.16 -10.01
CA HIS A 155 5.40 -11.15 -10.82
C HIS A 155 5.48 -10.78 -12.30
N LEU A 156 4.55 -9.95 -12.78
CA LEU A 156 4.51 -9.40 -14.13
C LEU A 156 4.36 -7.87 -14.04
N PRO A 157 5.35 -7.18 -13.44
CA PRO A 157 5.34 -5.72 -13.34
C PRO A 157 5.37 -5.10 -14.74
N ASP A 158 4.65 -3.98 -14.90
CA ASP A 158 4.42 -3.22 -16.13
C ASP A 158 4.87 -3.92 -17.41
N VAL A 159 4.05 -4.88 -17.84
CA VAL A 159 4.15 -5.48 -19.17
C VAL A 159 4.12 -4.34 -20.17
N SER A 160 5.10 -4.24 -21.08
CA SER A 160 5.03 -3.25 -22.16
C SER A 160 3.82 -3.60 -23.04
N LEU A 161 2.70 -2.92 -22.78
CA LEU A 161 1.44 -3.13 -23.48
C LEU A 161 1.54 -2.44 -24.85
N ARG A 162 2.03 -3.19 -25.85
CA ARG A 162 1.77 -2.89 -27.25
C ARG A 162 0.53 -3.62 -27.70
#